data_AF-A0A376FAT7-F1
#
_entry.id   AF-A0A376FAT7-F1
#
_cell.length_a   1.000
_cell.length_b   1.000
_cell.length_c   1.000
_cell.angle_alpha   90.00
_cell.angle_beta   90.00
_cell.angle_gamma   90.00
#
_symmetry.space_group_name_H-M   'P 1'
#
loop_
_entity.id
_entity.type
_entity.pdbx_description
1 polymer ?
#
loop_
_entity_poly.entity_id
_entity_poly.type
_entity_poly.pdbx_seq_one_letter_code
_entity_poly.pdbx_strand_id
1 'polypeptide(L)' 'MTIKQAKQLHDGATISLRGNLIDGSGDKFVFQDKTGKIDVIIPQAVFDGRTVKPDQMISINGSLDKKSSPAVVRVDRLQK' A
#
# COMPACT_ATOMS: atom_id res chain seq x y z
N MET A 1 4.73 -8.97 -6.56
CA MET A 1 4.42 -9.73 -5.33
C MET A 1 2.95 -9.55 -4.98
N THR A 2 2.33 -10.47 -4.25
CA THR A 2 0.93 -10.36 -3.83
C THR A 2 0.80 -9.92 -2.37
N ILE A 3 -0.35 -9.38 -2.00
CA ILE A 3 -0.63 -8.97 -0.61
C ILE A 3 -0.54 -10.18 0.34
N LYS A 4 -1.03 -11.34 -0.07
CA LYS A 4 -0.94 -12.57 0.74
C LYS A 4 0.51 -12.95 1.05
N GLN A 5 1.40 -12.84 0.07
CA GLN A 5 2.84 -13.09 0.25
C GLN A 5 3.48 -12.02 1.13
N ALA A 6 3.15 -10.74 0.90
CA ALA A 6 3.72 -9.65 1.67
C ALA A 6 3.47 -9.82 3.18
N LYS A 7 2.27 -10.24 3.59
CA LYS A 7 1.93 -10.48 5.02
C LYS A 7 2.81 -11.53 5.71
N GLN A 8 3.41 -12.44 4.95
CA GLN A 8 4.29 -13.50 5.48
C GLN A 8 5.74 -13.05 5.65
N LEU A 9 6.13 -11.91 5.08
CA LEU A 9 7.49 -11.38 5.19
C LEU A 9 7.78 -10.88 6.61
N HIS A 10 9.05 -10.59 6.87
CA HIS A 10 9.49 -9.99 8.13
C HIS A 10 9.18 -8.49 8.17
N ASP A 11 9.22 -7.90 9.37
CA ASP A 11 9.14 -6.46 9.57
C ASP A 11 10.27 -5.73 8.81
N GLY A 12 9.96 -4.59 8.22
CA GLY A 12 10.90 -3.80 7.42
C GLY A 12 11.20 -4.35 6.03
N ALA A 13 10.54 -5.44 5.60
CA ALA A 13 10.74 -5.96 4.25
C ALA A 13 10.24 -4.97 3.19
N THR A 14 11.08 -4.68 2.20
CA THR A 14 10.69 -3.88 1.04
C THR A 14 9.80 -4.69 0.11
N ILE A 15 8.64 -4.13 -0.22
CA ILE A 15 7.63 -4.79 -1.02
C ILE A 15 7.16 -3.91 -2.19
N SER A 16 6.89 -4.57 -3.32
CA SER A 16 6.24 -3.99 -4.49
C SER A 16 4.90 -4.68 -4.70
N LEU A 17 3.81 -3.92 -4.55
CA LEU A 17 2.45 -4.39 -4.72
C LEU A 17 1.79 -3.70 -5.92
N ARG A 18 0.89 -4.41 -6.59
CA ARG A 18 0.10 -3.88 -7.70
C ARG A 18 -1.37 -4.22 -7.48
N GLY A 19 -2.24 -3.25 -7.63
CA GLY A 19 -3.63 -3.34 -7.22
C GLY A 19 -4.33 -1.99 -7.26
N ASN A 20 -5.46 -1.90 -6.57
CA ASN A 20 -6.30 -0.72 -6.55
C ASN A 20 -6.35 -0.15 -5.13
N LEU A 21 -6.41 1.17 -5.02
CA LEU A 21 -6.70 1.86 -3.76
C LEU A 21 -8.23 1.84 -3.57
N ILE A 22 -8.78 1.35 -2.48
CA ILE A 22 -10.24 1.19 -2.35
C ILE A 22 -10.87 2.33 -1.56
N ASP A 23 -10.23 2.69 -0.46
CA ASP A 23 -10.73 3.66 0.51
C ASP A 23 -9.55 4.37 1.15
N GLY A 24 -9.79 5.59 1.64
CA GLY A 24 -8.76 6.52 2.08
C GLY A 24 -9.28 7.54 3.07
N SER A 25 -8.64 7.60 4.24
CA SER A 25 -8.87 8.66 5.21
C SER A 25 -7.53 9.26 5.63
N GLY A 26 -7.32 10.54 5.30
CA GLY A 26 -6.06 11.23 5.51
C GLY A 26 -4.91 10.56 4.74
N ASP A 27 -3.93 10.05 5.48
CA ASP A 27 -2.77 9.33 4.92
C ASP A 27 -2.94 7.81 4.92
N LYS A 28 -4.03 7.28 5.48
CA LYS A 28 -4.26 5.83 5.59
C LYS A 28 -5.28 5.37 4.55
N PHE A 29 -4.90 4.37 3.76
CA PHE A 29 -5.69 3.83 2.66
C PHE A 29 -5.77 2.31 2.73
N VAL A 30 -6.79 1.74 2.10
CA VAL A 30 -6.91 0.29 1.90
C VAL A 30 -6.47 -0.04 0.49
N PHE A 31 -5.44 -0.86 0.36
CA PHE A 31 -4.97 -1.38 -0.91
C PHE A 31 -5.48 -2.80 -1.13
N GLN A 32 -5.99 -3.09 -2.33
CA GLN A 32 -6.53 -4.39 -2.69
C GLN A 32 -5.86 -4.94 -3.94
N ASP A 33 -5.52 -6.22 -3.90
CA ASP A 33 -5.16 -7.01 -5.06
C ASP A 33 -6.10 -8.23 -5.17
N LYS A 34 -5.83 -9.12 -6.13
CA LYS A 34 -6.62 -10.35 -6.34
C LYS A 34 -6.52 -11.35 -5.17
N THR A 35 -5.54 -11.20 -4.28
CA THR A 35 -5.26 -12.12 -3.17
C THR A 35 -5.78 -11.64 -1.82
N GLY A 36 -6.10 -10.35 -1.69
CA GLY A 36 -6.68 -9.79 -0.48
C GLY A 36 -6.57 -8.27 -0.39
N LYS A 37 -6.67 -7.77 0.85
CA LYS A 37 -6.56 -6.35 1.19
C LYS A 37 -5.49 -6.13 2.27
N ILE A 38 -4.87 -4.96 2.26
CA ILE A 38 -3.92 -4.51 3.28
C ILE A 38 -4.05 -3.00 3.49
N ASP A 39 -3.88 -2.58 4.73
CA ASP A 39 -3.76 -1.16 5.08
C ASP A 39 -2.40 -0.62 4.59
N VAL A 40 -2.45 0.54 3.95
CA VAL A 40 -1.26 1.24 3.48
C VAL A 40 -1.29 2.67 3.98
N ILE A 41 -0.11 3.20 4.32
CA ILE A 41 0.06 4.59 4.71
C ILE A 41 0.79 5.27 3.57
N ILE A 42 0.13 6.25 2.95
CA ILE A 42 0.65 7.02 1.83
C ILE A 42 0.69 8.49 2.27
N PRO A 43 1.88 9.02 2.62
CA PRO A 43 2.01 10.43 2.92
C PRO A 43 1.59 11.29 1.73
N GLN A 44 0.95 12.44 2.00
CA GLN A 44 0.60 13.44 0.97
C GLN A 44 1.79 13.78 0.04
N ALA A 45 3.01 13.81 0.57
CA ALA A 45 4.23 14.06 -0.21
C ALA A 45 4.49 13.02 -1.33
N VAL A 46 4.06 11.77 -1.15
CA VAL A 46 4.24 10.70 -2.15
C VAL A 46 3.27 10.86 -3.32
N PHE A 47 2.12 11.47 -3.08
CA PHE A 47 1.18 11.78 -4.15
C PHE A 47 1.74 12.84 -5.09
N ASP A 48 2.59 13.78 -4.63
CA ASP A 48 3.25 14.81 -5.47
C ASP A 48 2.24 15.54 -6.40
N GLY A 49 1.07 15.88 -5.87
CA GLY A 49 -0.04 16.49 -6.62
C GLY A 49 -0.88 15.52 -7.49
N ARG A 50 -0.60 14.21 -7.45
CA ARG A 50 -1.35 13.18 -8.19
C ARG A 50 -2.53 12.68 -7.35
N THR A 51 -3.73 12.80 -7.89
CA THR A 51 -4.91 12.13 -7.30
C THR A 51 -4.96 10.68 -7.77
N VAL A 52 -4.89 9.72 -6.85
CA VAL A 52 -5.19 8.32 -7.13
C VAL A 52 -6.68 8.09 -6.95
N LYS A 53 -7.35 7.60 -7.99
CA LYS A 53 -8.77 7.23 -7.93
C LYS A 53 -8.93 5.77 -7.51
N PRO A 54 -10.04 5.41 -6.85
CA PRO A 54 -10.22 4.04 -6.36
C PRO A 54 -10.28 2.96 -7.45
N ASP A 55 -10.74 3.34 -8.65
CA ASP A 55 -10.83 2.46 -9.82
C ASP A 55 -9.49 2.33 -10.57
N GLN A 56 -8.44 3.02 -10.12
CA GLN A 56 -7.18 3.03 -10.83
C GLN A 56 -6.25 1.93 -10.32
N MET A 57 -5.85 1.05 -11.24
CA MET A 57 -4.75 0.13 -10.99
C MET A 57 -3.44 0.91 -10.91
N ILE A 58 -2.75 0.75 -9.79
CA ILE A 58 -1.48 1.40 -9.49
C ILE A 58 -0.49 0.39 -8.90
N SER A 59 0.78 0.74 -8.97
CA SER A 59 1.86 0.04 -8.28
C SER A 59 2.40 0.88 -7.14
N ILE A 60 2.56 0.26 -5.98
CA ILE A 60 3.13 0.88 -4.79
C ILE A 60 4.42 0.17 -4.42
N ASN A 61 5.43 0.96 -4.05
CA ASN A 61 6.64 0.47 -3.42
C ASN A 61 6.71 1.01 -2.01
N GLY A 62 7.01 0.13 -1.07
CA GLY A 62 7.00 0.48 0.34
C GLY A 62 7.67 -0.56 1.22
N SER A 63 7.56 -0.37 2.52
CA SER A 63 8.07 -1.29 3.54
C SER A 63 6.92 -1.82 4.40
N LEU A 64 6.96 -3.12 4.71
CA LEU A 64 6.00 -3.74 5.61
C LEU A 64 6.33 -3.39 7.06
N ASP A 65 5.39 -2.75 7.76
CA ASP A 65 5.45 -2.47 9.18
C ASP A 65 4.53 -3.45 9.92
N LYS A 66 5.14 -4.46 10.54
CA LYS A 66 4.46 -5.48 11.37
C LYS A 66 4.39 -5.08 12.84
N LYS A 67 5.00 -3.96 13.22
CA LYS A 67 4.87 -3.40 14.57
C LYS A 67 3.50 -2.76 14.76
N SER A 68 2.89 -2.28 13.67
CA SER A 68 1.48 -1.88 13.64
C SER A 68 0.55 -3.09 13.73
N SER A 69 -0.57 -2.94 14.44
CA SER A 69 -1.63 -3.95 14.54
C SER A 69 -2.98 -3.34 14.13
N PRO A 70 -3.50 -3.63 12.92
CA PRO A 70 -2.98 -4.58 11.92
C PRO A 70 -1.71 -4.10 11.22
N ALA A 71 -0.95 -5.03 10.63
CA ALA A 71 0.25 -4.73 9.86
C ALA A 71 -0.08 -3.82 8.66
N VAL A 72 0.75 -2.80 8.45
CA VAL A 72 0.55 -1.78 7.41
C VAL A 72 1.74 -1.74 6.46
N VAL A 73 1.54 -1.20 5.26
CA VAL A 73 2.63 -0.90 4.33
C VAL A 73 2.85 0.60 4.32
N ARG A 74 4.05 1.06 4.66
CA ARG A 74 4.42 2.46 4.47
C ARG A 74 4.89 2.64 3.04
N VAL A 75 4.18 3.46 2.28
CA VAL A 75 4.44 3.66 0.86
C VAL A 75 5.44 4.78 0.70
N ASP A 76 6.54 4.47 0.02
CA ASP A 76 7.61 5.42 -0.30
C ASP A 76 7.44 5.98 -1.72
N ARG A 77 6.81 5.20 -2.62
CA ARG A 77 6.62 5.60 -4.02
C ARG A 77 5.35 5.02 -4.64
N LEU A 78 4.62 5.88 -5.36
CA LEU A 78 3.48 5.54 -6.19
C LEU A 78 3.86 5.55 -7.69
N GLN A 79 3.43 4.52 -8.42
CA GLN A 79 3.57 4.40 -9.88
C GLN A 79 2.21 4.09 -10.53
N LYS A 80 1.94 4.69 -11.69
CA LYS A 80 0.78 4.36 -12.52
C LYS A 80 1.10 3.20 -13.46
#